data_AF-A0A554KDQ6-F1
#
_entry.id   AF-A0A554KDQ6-F1
#
_cell.length_a   1.000
_cell.length_b   1.000
_cell.length_c   1.000
_cell.angle_alpha   90.00
_cell.angle_beta   90.00
_cell.angle_gamma   90.00
#
_symmetry.space_group_name_H-M   'P 1'
#
loop_
_entity.id
_entity.type
_entity.pdbx_description
1 polymer ?
#
loop_
_entity_poly.entity_id
_entity_poly.type
_entity_poly.pdbx_seq_one_letter_code
_entity_poly.pdbx_strand_id
1 'polypeptide(L)'
;MPDLEDQLLLTLVWTKVYPSYLFLEYLFGIDESTVSRVIGSIKPLLQDRFVLPDPRKQKGRKKITTLEELKAFLPPDIDLDDILVDGTEQAIPRPEKKRKRTAHHSGKKKRFTVKTQIATTRNGLIVHVSKPIPGRTHDYKLFKASILPKIIPKESRLYG
;
A
#
# COMPACT_ATOMS: atom_id res chain seq x y z
N MET A 1 2.90 14.04 26.97
CA MET A 1 3.63 13.76 25.71
C MET A 1 5.09 13.54 26.08
N PRO A 2 5.79 12.60 25.43
CA PRO A 2 7.22 12.41 25.63
C PRO A 2 7.97 13.71 25.36
N ASP A 3 9.13 13.90 25.98
CA ASP A 3 9.95 15.08 25.76
C ASP A 3 10.55 15.09 24.34
N LEU A 4 11.26 16.16 23.97
CA LEU A 4 11.83 16.26 22.62
C LEU A 4 12.90 15.19 22.36
N GLU A 5 13.68 14.83 23.38
CA GLU A 5 14.77 13.86 23.27
C GLU A 5 14.21 12.45 23.02
N ASP A 6 13.18 12.06 23.76
CA ASP A 6 12.40 10.84 23.59
C ASP A 6 11.75 10.78 22.21
N GLN A 7 11.15 11.89 21.76
CA GLN A 7 10.51 11.95 20.44
C GLN A 7 11.52 11.75 19.30
N LEU A 8 12.71 12.34 19.43
CA LEU A 8 13.81 12.17 18.50
C LEU A 8 14.34 10.73 18.54
N LEU A 9 14.65 10.22 19.74
CA LEU A 9 15.19 8.88 19.93
C LEU A 9 14.22 7.82 19.41
N LEU A 10 12.94 7.91 19.75
CA LEU A 10 11.88 7.04 19.25
C LEU A 10 11.83 7.03 17.72
N THR A 11 11.87 8.20 17.08
CA THR A 11 11.83 8.32 15.62
C THR A 11 13.10 7.74 14.97
N LEU A 12 14.27 7.94 15.57
CA LEU A 12 15.53 7.39 15.09
C LEU A 12 15.60 5.86 15.25
N VAL A 13 15.18 5.33 16.39
CA VAL A 13 15.05 3.87 16.62
C VAL A 13 14.09 3.27 15.61
N TRP A 14 12.94 3.91 15.39
CA TRP A 14 11.97 3.43 14.40
C TRP A 14 12.54 3.43 12.97
N THR A 15 13.22 4.49 12.56
CA THR A 15 13.82 4.55 11.21
C THR A 15 14.96 3.56 11.02
N LYS A 16 15.76 3.31 12.05
CA LYS A 16 16.93 2.42 11.98
C LYS A 16 16.58 0.94 12.09
N VAL A 17 15.72 0.57 13.03
CA VAL A 17 15.44 -0.82 13.42
C VAL A 17 14.06 -1.30 12.93
N TYR A 18 13.12 -0.38 12.69
CA TYR A 18 11.74 -0.67 12.29
C TYR A 18 10.99 -1.68 13.18
N PRO A 19 11.01 -1.52 14.51
CA PRO A 19 10.18 -2.32 15.40
C PRO A 19 8.69 -2.00 15.22
N SER A 20 7.83 -2.89 15.73
CA SER A 20 6.39 -2.62 15.81
C SER A 20 6.10 -1.43 16.73
N TYR A 21 4.97 -0.75 16.50
CA TYR A 21 4.57 0.36 17.37
C TYR A 21 4.28 -0.11 18.79
N LEU A 22 3.74 -1.32 18.98
CA LEU A 22 3.56 -1.95 20.29
C LEU A 22 4.88 -2.12 21.06
N PHE A 23 5.98 -2.43 20.37
CA PHE A 23 7.29 -2.51 21.02
C PHE A 23 7.79 -1.13 21.46
N LEU A 24 7.57 -0.10 20.64
CA LEU A 24 7.91 1.29 21.01
C LEU A 24 7.01 1.82 22.13
N GLU A 25 5.74 1.40 22.16
CA GLU A 25 4.80 1.70 23.24
C GLU A 25 5.36 1.19 24.58
N TYR A 26 5.78 -0.08 24.60
CA TYR A 26 6.41 -0.70 25.76
C TYR A 26 7.73 -0.02 26.14
N LEU A 27 8.59 0.28 25.17
CA LEU A 27 9.93 0.83 25.42
C LEU A 27 9.90 2.27 25.96
N PHE A 28 8.95 3.08 25.50
CA PHE A 28 8.85 4.50 25.87
C PHE A 28 7.70 4.80 26.84
N GLY A 29 6.88 3.80 27.21
CA GLY A 29 5.77 3.96 28.15
C GLY A 29 4.66 4.91 27.64
N ILE A 30 4.45 4.96 26.33
CA ILE A 30 3.46 5.85 25.69
C ILE A 30 2.53 5.04 24.79
N ASP A 31 1.27 5.43 24.63
CA ASP A 31 0.29 4.74 23.78
C ASP A 31 0.71 4.62 22.29
N GLU A 32 0.33 3.52 21.62
CA GLU A 32 0.64 3.24 20.20
C GLU A 32 0.24 4.40 19.27
N SER A 33 -0.90 5.03 19.54
CA SER A 33 -1.36 6.18 18.74
C SER A 33 -0.46 7.40 18.92
N THR A 34 0.18 7.54 20.08
CA THR A 34 1.18 8.59 20.36
C THR A 34 2.47 8.31 19.60
N VAL A 35 2.97 7.07 19.61
CA VAL A 35 4.12 6.64 18.79
C VAL A 35 3.94 7.03 17.33
N SER A 36 2.78 6.69 16.76
CA SER A 36 2.43 7.01 15.37
C SER A 36 2.43 8.51 15.08
N ARG A 37 1.84 9.33 15.98
CA ARG A 37 1.82 10.79 15.85
C ARG A 37 3.21 11.41 15.96
N VAL A 38 4.05 10.93 16.88
CA VAL A 38 5.44 11.39 17.06
C VAL A 38 6.27 11.10 15.81
N ILE A 39 6.26 9.86 15.31
CA ILE A 39 6.97 9.50 14.08
C ILE A 39 6.47 10.33 12.90
N GLY A 40 5.15 10.55 12.80
CA GLY A 40 4.53 11.33 11.73
C GLY A 40 4.92 12.81 11.74
N SER A 41 5.20 13.38 12.92
CA SER A 41 5.56 14.80 13.08
C SER A 41 7.07 15.06 13.03
N ILE A 42 7.89 14.20 13.66
CA ILE A 42 9.34 14.39 13.75
C ILE A 42 10.07 13.91 12.50
N LYS A 43 9.66 12.79 11.90
CA LYS A 43 10.35 12.23 10.73
C LYS A 43 10.46 13.24 9.58
N PRO A 44 9.41 13.98 9.17
CA PRO A 44 9.51 14.97 8.10
C PRO A 44 10.52 16.08 8.40
N LEU A 45 10.63 16.53 9.66
CA LEU A 45 11.57 17.56 10.08
C LEU A 45 13.02 17.07 9.97
N LEU A 46 13.27 15.83 10.36
CA LEU A 46 14.59 15.22 10.22
C LEU A 46 14.96 14.95 8.76
N GLN A 47 13.99 14.58 7.91
CA GLN A 47 14.21 14.30 6.48
C GLN A 47 14.61 15.54 5.68
N ASP A 48 14.32 16.76 6.16
CA ASP A 48 14.77 18.01 5.53
C ASP A 48 16.30 18.19 5.63
N ARG A 49 16.91 17.68 6.70
CA ARG A 49 18.33 17.90 7.03
C ARG A 49 19.19 16.65 6.97
N PHE A 50 18.60 15.47 7.14
CA PHE A 50 19.30 14.19 7.23
C PHE A 50 18.73 13.16 6.26
N VAL A 51 19.61 12.34 5.69
CA VAL A 51 19.20 11.17 4.90
C VAL A 51 18.82 10.04 5.85
N LEU A 52 17.54 10.00 6.22
CA LEU A 52 17.01 8.90 7.04
C LEU A 52 16.68 7.67 6.19
N PRO A 53 17.05 6.46 6.64
CA PRO A 53 16.53 5.24 6.03
C PRO A 53 15.01 5.24 6.18
N ASP A 54 14.30 4.99 5.07
CA ASP A 54 12.86 4.78 5.12
C ASP A 54 12.63 3.28 5.23
N PRO A 55 12.35 2.74 6.42
CA PRO A 55 12.23 1.30 6.59
C PRO A 55 11.03 0.71 5.83
N ARG A 56 10.06 1.56 5.46
CA ARG A 56 8.96 1.22 4.53
C ARG A 56 9.44 0.94 3.12
N LYS A 57 10.53 1.58 2.70
CA LYS A 57 11.24 1.28 1.46
C LYS A 57 12.26 0.20 1.78
N GLN A 58 11.81 -1.04 1.89
CA GLN A 58 12.72 -2.18 2.00
C GLN A 58 13.80 -2.06 0.91
N LYS A 59 15.06 -1.97 1.35
CA LYS A 59 16.22 -1.97 0.44
C LYS A 59 16.06 -3.13 -0.55
N GLY A 60 16.12 -2.83 -1.85
CA GLY A 60 16.17 -3.85 -2.91
C GLY A 60 14.84 -4.20 -3.59
N ARG A 61 13.67 -3.79 -3.10
CA ARG A 61 12.42 -3.95 -3.86
C ARG A 61 12.30 -2.87 -4.93
N LYS A 62 13.00 -3.05 -6.05
CA LYS A 62 12.70 -2.31 -7.28
C LYS A 62 11.23 -2.55 -7.62
N LYS A 63 10.52 -1.50 -8.04
CA LYS A 63 9.20 -1.69 -8.63
C LYS A 63 9.40 -2.54 -9.87
N ILE A 64 8.80 -3.72 -9.88
CA ILE A 64 8.75 -4.58 -11.05
C ILE A 64 7.94 -3.82 -12.09
N THR A 65 8.60 -3.47 -13.19
CA THR A 65 8.00 -2.70 -14.29
C THR A 65 7.94 -3.49 -15.58
N THR A 66 8.71 -4.55 -15.70
CA THR A 66 8.78 -5.42 -16.89
C THR A 66 8.36 -6.85 -16.56
N LEU A 67 8.00 -7.59 -17.62
CA LEU A 67 7.69 -9.01 -17.58
C LEU A 67 8.89 -9.84 -17.09
N GLU A 68 10.10 -9.49 -17.52
CA GLU A 68 11.33 -10.21 -17.16
C GLU A 68 11.66 -10.05 -15.68
N GLU A 69 11.54 -8.83 -15.15
CA GLU A 69 11.69 -8.57 -13.71
C GLU A 69 10.65 -9.34 -12.90
N LEU A 70 9.42 -9.49 -13.42
CA LEU A 70 8.39 -10.27 -12.77
C LEU A 70 8.74 -11.76 -12.76
N LYS A 71 9.16 -12.32 -13.90
CA LYS A 71 9.56 -13.73 -14.02
C LYS A 71 10.76 -14.06 -13.13
N ALA A 72 11.72 -13.15 -12.98
CA ALA A 72 12.86 -13.33 -12.09
C ALA A 72 12.48 -13.24 -10.60
N PHE A 73 11.42 -12.48 -10.27
CA PHE A 73 10.91 -12.36 -8.90
C PHE A 73 10.01 -13.52 -8.50
N LEU A 74 9.22 -14.05 -9.44
CA LEU A 74 8.34 -15.19 -9.19
C LEU A 74 9.17 -16.47 -9.01
N PRO A 75 8.75 -17.37 -8.10
CA PRO A 75 9.25 -18.73 -8.06
C PRO A 75 9.16 -19.39 -9.45
N PRO A 76 10.16 -20.20 -9.85
CA PRO A 76 10.24 -20.78 -11.20
C PRO A 76 9.09 -21.74 -11.54
N ASP A 77 8.33 -22.18 -10.53
CA ASP A 77 7.14 -23.03 -10.61
C ASP A 77 5.83 -22.25 -10.81
N ILE A 78 5.86 -20.91 -10.79
CA ILE A 78 4.66 -20.08 -10.96
C ILE A 78 4.64 -19.45 -12.34
N ASP A 79 3.72 -19.93 -13.18
CA ASP A 79 3.42 -19.30 -14.45
C ASP A 79 2.61 -18.01 -14.29
N LEU A 80 2.78 -17.09 -15.24
CA LEU A 80 2.07 -15.81 -15.24
C LEU A 80 0.55 -15.99 -15.40
N ASP A 81 0.11 -17.11 -15.96
CA ASP A 81 -1.30 -17.48 -16.10
C ASP A 81 -1.94 -17.88 -14.76
N ASP A 82 -1.15 -18.11 -13.71
CA ASP A 82 -1.63 -18.36 -12.34
C ASP A 82 -1.81 -17.09 -11.51
N ILE A 83 -1.63 -15.92 -12.12
CA ILE A 83 -1.91 -14.64 -11.47
C ILE A 83 -3.41 -14.37 -11.45
N LEU A 84 -3.98 -14.39 -10.25
CA LEU A 84 -5.37 -14.02 -9.97
C LEU A 84 -5.46 -12.52 -9.73
N VAL A 85 -6.38 -11.84 -10.42
CA VAL A 85 -6.62 -10.40 -10.24
C VAL A 85 -8.04 -10.18 -9.78
N ASP A 86 -8.19 -9.47 -8.66
CA ASP A 86 -9.50 -9.10 -8.12
C ASP A 86 -9.55 -7.63 -7.68
N GLY A 87 -10.75 -7.06 -7.72
CA GLY A 87 -11.07 -5.70 -7.29
C GLY A 87 -11.80 -5.71 -5.95
N THR A 88 -11.13 -5.31 -4.88
CA THR A 88 -11.74 -5.17 -3.55
C THR A 88 -12.27 -3.77 -3.31
N GLU A 89 -13.41 -3.66 -2.62
CA GLU A 89 -14.01 -2.39 -2.20
C GLU A 89 -14.05 -2.27 -0.67
N GLN A 90 -13.42 -1.23 -0.14
CA GLN A 90 -13.42 -0.89 1.29
C GLN A 90 -14.35 0.29 1.55
N ALA A 91 -15.19 0.19 2.59
CA ALA A 91 -16.08 1.26 3.01
C ALA A 91 -15.28 2.46 3.55
N ILE A 92 -15.75 3.66 3.24
CA ILE A 92 -15.21 4.92 3.77
C ILE A 92 -16.32 5.78 4.38
N PRO A 93 -15.99 6.72 5.28
CA PRO A 93 -16.91 7.74 5.73
C PRO A 93 -17.48 8.54 4.56
N ARG A 94 -18.70 9.06 4.73
CA ARG A 94 -19.37 9.88 3.72
C ARG A 94 -18.52 11.11 3.40
N PRO A 95 -18.05 11.29 2.15
CA PRO A 95 -17.34 12.51 1.78
C PRO A 95 -18.25 13.74 1.92
N GLU A 96 -17.71 14.87 2.37
CA GLU A 96 -18.49 16.11 2.52
C GLU A 96 -18.89 16.70 1.15
N LYS A 97 -17.88 16.88 0.29
CA LYS A 97 -18.04 17.50 -1.04
C LYS A 97 -18.92 16.63 -1.94
N LYS A 98 -19.98 17.21 -2.52
CA LYS A 98 -20.95 16.52 -3.41
C LYS A 98 -20.25 15.76 -4.55
N ARG A 99 -19.27 16.39 -5.21
CA ARG A 99 -18.48 15.76 -6.28
C ARG A 99 -17.77 14.47 -5.82
N LYS A 100 -17.20 14.48 -4.61
CA LYS A 100 -16.57 13.28 -4.03
C LYS A 100 -17.60 12.22 -3.66
N ARG A 101 -18.77 12.60 -3.11
CA ARG A 101 -19.85 11.65 -2.84
C ARG A 101 -20.26 10.86 -4.08
N THR A 102 -20.49 11.55 -5.21
CA THR A 102 -20.86 10.90 -6.46
C THR A 102 -19.78 9.94 -6.96
N ALA A 103 -18.50 10.31 -6.84
CA ALA A 103 -17.39 9.47 -7.29
C ALA A 103 -17.19 8.22 -6.39
N HIS A 104 -17.38 8.35 -5.08
CA HIS A 104 -17.13 7.26 -4.13
C HIS A 104 -18.35 6.38 -3.87
N HIS A 105 -19.55 6.78 -4.28
CA HIS A 105 -20.73 5.95 -4.07
C HIS A 105 -20.73 4.72 -5.00
N SER A 106 -20.57 3.54 -4.41
CA SER A 106 -20.67 2.27 -5.12
C SER A 106 -22.12 1.81 -5.19
N GLY A 107 -22.62 1.62 -6.42
CA GLY A 107 -23.96 1.09 -6.65
C GLY A 107 -24.11 -0.36 -6.17
N LYS A 108 -23.06 -1.18 -6.36
CA LYS A 108 -23.03 -2.60 -5.96
C LYS A 108 -23.07 -2.75 -4.44
N LYS A 109 -22.29 -1.96 -3.70
CA LYS A 109 -22.20 -2.04 -2.24
C LYS A 109 -23.22 -1.15 -1.51
N LYS A 110 -23.93 -0.26 -2.23
CA LYS A 110 -24.88 0.72 -1.71
C LYS A 110 -24.30 1.61 -0.60
N ARG A 111 -23.01 1.98 -0.71
CA ARG A 111 -22.29 2.82 0.26
C ARG A 111 -21.10 3.53 -0.38
N PHE A 112 -20.47 4.46 0.34
CA PHE A 112 -19.24 5.10 -0.12
C PHE A 112 -18.07 4.15 0.08
N THR A 113 -17.34 3.89 -1.00
CA THR A 113 -16.20 2.98 -1.01
C THR A 113 -15.00 3.57 -1.74
N VAL A 114 -13.83 3.03 -1.42
CA VAL A 114 -12.65 3.07 -2.27
C VAL A 114 -12.42 1.66 -2.82
N LYS A 115 -11.92 1.59 -4.04
CA LYS A 115 -11.62 0.34 -4.73
C LYS A 115 -10.12 0.19 -4.93
N THR A 116 -9.63 -1.01 -4.70
CA THR A 116 -8.22 -1.38 -4.89
C THR A 116 -8.18 -2.69 -5.66
N GLN A 117 -7.33 -2.76 -6.68
CA GLN A 117 -7.06 -3.99 -7.41
C GLN A 117 -5.84 -4.67 -6.79
N ILE A 118 -5.97 -5.97 -6.55
CA ILE A 118 -4.90 -6.81 -6.02
C ILE A 118 -4.68 -7.94 -7.02
N ALA A 119 -3.41 -8.19 -7.34
CA ALA A 119 -2.99 -9.35 -8.10
C ALA A 119 -2.16 -10.27 -7.20
N THR A 120 -2.50 -11.54 -7.17
CA THR A 120 -1.80 -12.55 -6.37
C THR A 120 -1.52 -13.80 -7.17
N THR A 121 -0.47 -14.54 -6.82
CA THR A 121 -0.33 -15.94 -7.24
C THR A 121 -1.37 -16.82 -6.52
N ARG A 122 -1.63 -18.04 -7.01
CA ARG A 122 -2.47 -19.02 -6.27
C ARG A 122 -1.98 -19.32 -4.86
N ASN A 123 -0.67 -19.27 -4.62
CA ASN A 123 -0.07 -19.51 -3.31
C ASN A 123 -0.15 -18.30 -2.36
N GLY A 124 -0.85 -17.23 -2.75
CA GLY A 124 -1.10 -16.05 -1.91
C GLY A 124 -0.01 -14.98 -1.95
N LEU A 125 1.06 -15.16 -2.76
CA LEU A 125 2.06 -14.10 -2.97
C LEU A 125 1.43 -12.90 -3.67
N ILE A 126 1.55 -11.71 -3.08
CA ILE A 126 1.05 -10.46 -3.67
C ILE A 126 2.04 -9.95 -4.72
N VAL A 127 1.57 -9.86 -5.96
CA VAL A 127 2.34 -9.42 -7.12
C VAL A 127 2.14 -7.92 -7.36
N HIS A 128 0.92 -7.41 -7.16
CA HIS A 128 0.61 -6.01 -7.42
C HIS A 128 -0.57 -5.54 -6.57
N VAL A 129 -0.50 -4.29 -6.12
CA VAL A 129 -1.61 -3.58 -5.46
C VAL A 129 -1.74 -2.21 -6.11
N SER A 130 -2.92 -1.89 -6.64
CA SER A 130 -3.18 -0.58 -7.22
C SER A 130 -3.26 0.52 -6.15
N LYS A 131 -3.15 1.78 -6.57
CA LYS A 131 -3.60 2.87 -5.70
C LYS A 131 -5.11 2.74 -5.44
N PRO A 132 -5.59 3.16 -4.26
CA PRO A 132 -7.03 3.25 -4.02
C PRO A 132 -7.66 4.28 -4.95
N ILE A 133 -8.78 3.92 -5.57
CA ILE A 133 -9.56 4.79 -6.46
C ILE A 133 -11.01 4.90 -5.97
N PRO A 134 -11.81 5.86 -6.47
CA PRO A 134 -13.22 5.96 -6.09
C PRO A 134 -14.02 4.70 -6.45
N GLY A 135 -14.83 4.21 -5.51
CA GLY A 135 -15.55 2.93 -5.60
C GLY A 135 -16.51 2.78 -6.77
N ARG A 136 -17.02 3.88 -7.32
CA ARG A 136 -17.89 3.87 -8.52
C ARG A 136 -17.15 3.40 -9.79
N THR A 137 -15.82 3.43 -9.78
CA THR A 137 -15.02 3.09 -10.96
C THR A 137 -15.16 1.61 -11.31
N HIS A 138 -15.33 1.31 -12.59
CA HIS A 138 -15.42 -0.06 -13.10
C HIS A 138 -14.07 -0.80 -13.00
N ASP A 139 -14.11 -2.10 -12.72
CA ASP A 139 -12.92 -2.91 -12.47
C ASP A 139 -12.00 -2.94 -13.69
N TYR A 140 -12.58 -3.10 -14.88
CA TYR A 140 -11.81 -3.04 -16.13
C TYR A 140 -11.11 -1.69 -16.38
N LYS A 141 -11.73 -0.58 -15.93
CA LYS A 141 -11.10 0.74 -16.03
C LYS A 141 -9.91 0.86 -15.07
N LEU A 142 -10.03 0.29 -13.88
CA LEU A 142 -8.92 0.19 -12.92
C LEU A 142 -7.80 -0.71 -13.46
N PHE A 143 -8.15 -1.87 -14.02
CA PHE A 143 -7.19 -2.78 -14.66
C PHE A 143 -6.40 -2.08 -15.77
N LYS A 144 -7.09 -1.42 -16.72
CA LYS A 144 -6.43 -0.67 -17.80
C LYS A 144 -5.52 0.45 -17.33
N ALA A 145 -5.85 1.07 -16.20
CA ALA A 145 -5.06 2.16 -15.62
C ALA A 145 -3.89 1.65 -14.75
N SER A 146 -3.85 0.36 -14.41
CA SER A 146 -2.77 -0.23 -13.62
C SER A 146 -1.59 -0.63 -14.51
N ILE A 147 -0.51 -1.12 -13.89
CA ILE A 147 0.65 -1.62 -14.63
C ILE A 147 0.44 -3.07 -15.11
N LEU A 148 -0.58 -3.77 -14.60
CA LEU A 148 -0.85 -5.17 -14.92
C LEU A 148 -0.98 -5.43 -16.43
N PRO A 149 -1.64 -4.59 -17.24
CA PRO A 149 -1.74 -4.86 -18.67
C PRO A 149 -0.41 -4.83 -19.42
N LYS A 150 0.63 -4.23 -18.83
CA LYS A 150 1.99 -4.21 -19.40
C LYS A 150 2.82 -5.40 -18.96
N ILE A 151 2.47 -5.99 -17.82
CA ILE A 151 3.24 -7.04 -17.16
C ILE A 151 2.63 -8.42 -17.42
N ILE A 152 1.32 -8.51 -17.65
CA ILE A 152 0.64 -9.78 -17.90
C ILE A 152 0.47 -10.00 -19.41
N PRO A 153 0.84 -11.17 -19.96
CA PRO A 153 0.63 -11.52 -21.37
C PRO A 153 -0.83 -11.33 -21.80
N LYS A 154 -1.03 -10.88 -23.04
CA LYS A 154 -2.37 -10.67 -23.59
C LYS A 154 -3.13 -11.97 -23.83
N GLU A 155 -2.43 -13.10 -23.95
CA GLU A 155 -3.05 -14.43 -24.03
C GLU A 155 -3.59 -14.93 -22.68
N SER A 156 -3.30 -14.23 -21.58
CA SER A 156 -3.80 -14.63 -20.25
C SER A 156 -5.33 -14.54 -20.17
N ARG A 157 -5.91 -15.39 -19.31
CA ARG A 157 -7.36 -15.45 -19.04
C ARG A 157 -7.97 -14.14 -18.53
N LEU A 158 -7.16 -13.12 -18.23
CA LEU A 158 -7.58 -11.82 -17.73
C LEU A 158 -8.08 -10.87 -18.85
N TYR A 159 -7.83 -11.20 -20.11
CA TYR A 159 -8.29 -10.42 -21.26
C TYR A 159 -9.49 -11.02 -22.01
N GLY A 160 -9.87 -12.27 -21.67
CA GLY A 160 -10.99 -13.02 -22.25
C GLY A 160 -12.30 -12.85 -21.51
#